data_AF-A0A2A2WGS1-F1
#
_entry.id   AF-A0A2A2WGS1-F1
#
_cell.length_a   1.000
_cell.length_b   1.000
_cell.length_c   1.000
_cell.angle_alpha   90.00
_cell.angle_beta   90.00
_cell.angle_gamma   90.00
#
_symmetry.space_group_name_H-M   'P 1'
#
loop_
_entity.id
_entity.type
_entity.pdbx_description
1 polymer ?
#
loop_
_entity_poly.entity_id
_entity_poly.type
_entity_poly.pdbx_seq_one_letter_code
_entity_poly.pdbx_strand_id
1 'polypeptide(L)'
;MVINGDFSSSVALQGYSSTGSVSEPPPGDFAQFDESGVLMQTFTIPGGSSSLTFDFAFSTTATTPTGATLDDSFAAELTTSPDTDVLDLFVVDVSGVVPDPLDGLESFFPGVVPIDVDFDPAVSIAGFQGKAGGTDFSGRISLTLPNEVLGESATITFRLLDNDVGFETVAAIDNFAVSSSNSTIPEPASLAVWIVMAGGCMSMRRKRAGVSPSSVLPCEGSGKA
;
A
#
# COMPACT_ATOMS: atom_id res chain seq x y z
N MET A 1 6.83 -0.43 3.76
CA MET A 1 6.40 0.33 4.95
C MET A 1 4.88 0.19 4.99
N VAL A 2 4.32 -0.33 6.07
CA VAL A 2 2.87 -0.33 6.28
C VAL A 2 2.55 0.97 6.99
N ILE A 3 1.73 1.82 6.38
CA ILE A 3 1.05 2.90 7.11
C ILE A 3 -0.22 2.23 7.63
N ASN A 4 -0.25 1.94 8.94
CA ASN A 4 -1.32 1.18 9.55
C ASN A 4 -2.26 2.16 10.27
N GLY A 5 -3.47 2.32 9.72
CA GLY A 5 -4.64 2.85 10.41
C GLY A 5 -5.43 1.72 11.08
N ASP A 6 -4.72 0.74 11.63
CA ASP A 6 -5.30 -0.19 12.58
C ASP A 6 -5.56 0.62 13.86
N PHE A 7 -6.84 0.91 14.12
CA PHE A 7 -7.30 1.64 15.29
C PHE A 7 -7.17 0.78 16.57
N SER A 8 -6.49 -0.37 16.50
CA SER A 8 -6.06 -1.15 17.66
C SER A 8 -5.03 -0.45 18.56
N SER A 9 -4.42 0.63 18.07
CA SER A 9 -3.43 1.43 18.78
C SER A 9 -3.99 2.05 20.06
N SER A 10 -3.16 2.19 21.10
CA SER A 10 -3.53 2.91 22.32
C SER A 10 -3.57 4.43 22.16
N VAL A 11 -3.27 4.92 20.97
CA VAL A 11 -3.28 6.34 20.60
C VAL A 11 -4.47 6.56 19.69
N ALA A 12 -5.45 7.35 20.17
CA ALA A 12 -6.63 7.70 19.39
C ALA A 12 -6.21 8.28 18.03
N LEU A 13 -6.85 7.79 16.95
CA LEU A 13 -6.74 8.32 15.60
C LEU A 13 -5.27 8.51 15.15
N GLN A 14 -4.41 7.51 15.39
CA GLN A 14 -2.96 7.61 15.18
C GLN A 14 -2.58 8.12 13.77
N GLY A 15 -2.20 9.40 13.68
CA GLY A 15 -1.83 10.05 12.42
C GLY A 15 -3.02 10.54 11.58
N TYR A 16 -4.25 10.37 12.06
CA TYR A 16 -5.44 10.92 11.47
C TYR A 16 -5.80 12.28 12.09
N SER A 17 -6.43 13.14 11.30
CA SER A 17 -7.16 14.31 11.75
C SER A 17 -8.64 14.13 11.47
N SER A 18 -9.51 14.51 12.40
CA SER A 18 -10.96 14.44 12.25
C SER A 18 -11.62 15.81 12.38
N THR A 19 -12.77 15.95 11.73
CA THR A 19 -13.73 17.04 11.93
C THR A 19 -15.14 16.47 11.96
N GLY A 20 -16.05 17.11 12.70
CA GLY A 20 -17.41 16.60 12.89
C GLY A 20 -17.49 15.46 13.91
N SER A 21 -18.49 14.59 13.77
CA SER A 21 -18.84 13.56 14.76
C SER A 21 -18.12 12.24 14.50
N VAL A 22 -16.79 12.25 14.60
CA VAL A 22 -15.97 11.04 14.59
C VAL A 22 -15.60 10.67 16.03
N SER A 23 -16.09 9.55 16.53
CA SER A 23 -15.75 9.07 17.88
C SER A 23 -14.37 8.42 17.91
N GLU A 24 -13.68 8.61 19.03
CA GLU A 24 -12.37 7.98 19.29
C GLU A 24 -12.58 6.56 19.82
N PRO A 25 -12.17 5.52 19.07
CA PRO A 25 -12.24 4.15 19.57
C PRO A 25 -11.31 3.93 20.77
N PRO A 26 -11.71 3.11 21.75
CA PRO A 26 -10.78 2.45 22.65
C PRO A 26 -9.70 1.68 21.86
N PRO A 27 -8.54 1.40 22.48
CA PRO A 27 -7.50 0.60 21.84
C PRO A 27 -8.03 -0.81 21.53
N GLY A 28 -8.04 -1.18 20.25
CA GLY A 28 -8.52 -2.48 19.76
C GLY A 28 -9.81 -2.40 18.93
N ASP A 29 -10.26 -1.20 18.62
CA ASP A 29 -11.59 -0.91 18.07
C ASP A 29 -11.46 -0.12 16.75
N PHE A 30 -12.54 0.39 16.16
CA PHE A 30 -12.58 1.04 14.83
C PHE A 30 -12.95 2.52 14.89
N ALA A 31 -12.56 3.34 13.90
CA ALA A 31 -13.01 4.73 13.85
C ALA A 31 -14.47 4.79 13.42
N GLN A 32 -15.34 5.43 14.22
CA GLN A 32 -16.78 5.51 13.96
C GLN A 32 -17.22 6.95 13.68
N PHE A 33 -18.13 7.10 12.72
CA PHE A 33 -18.84 8.32 12.38
C PHE A 33 -20.26 8.17 12.92
N ASP A 34 -20.63 9.00 13.89
CA ASP A 34 -21.95 8.99 14.52
C ASP A 34 -22.95 9.90 13.81
N GLU A 35 -22.44 10.90 13.10
CA GLU A 35 -23.14 11.88 12.25
C GLU A 35 -22.14 12.38 11.17
N SER A 36 -22.52 13.42 10.42
CA SER A 36 -21.65 14.12 9.46
C SER A 36 -20.24 14.36 10.01
N GLY A 37 -19.24 13.86 9.28
CA GLY A 37 -17.86 13.88 9.73
C GLY A 37 -16.86 13.60 8.61
N VAL A 38 -15.61 14.00 8.85
CA VAL A 38 -14.49 13.79 7.94
C VAL A 38 -13.31 13.26 8.74
N LEU A 39 -12.69 12.20 8.26
CA LEU A 39 -11.47 11.62 8.80
C LEU A 39 -10.40 11.59 7.71
N MET A 40 -9.23 12.15 7.99
CA MET A 40 -8.16 12.32 7.01
C MET A 40 -6.83 11.81 7.55
N GLN A 41 -6.00 11.23 6.70
CA GLN A 41 -4.60 10.93 7.01
C GLN A 41 -3.72 11.25 5.81
N THR A 42 -2.61 11.95 6.05
CA THR A 42 -1.60 12.24 5.03
C THR A 42 -0.40 11.32 5.21
N PHE A 43 0.09 10.77 4.11
CA PHE A 43 1.24 9.87 4.07
C PHE A 43 1.97 9.95 2.73
N THR A 44 3.14 9.32 2.64
CA THR A 44 3.84 9.16 1.36
C THR A 44 3.55 7.79 0.79
N ILE A 45 3.05 7.73 -0.45
CA ILE A 45 2.83 6.48 -1.17
C ILE A 45 4.19 5.82 -1.38
N PRO A 46 4.41 4.56 -0.94
CA PRO A 46 5.69 3.91 -1.19
C PRO A 46 5.94 3.76 -2.69
N GLY A 47 7.19 3.96 -3.11
CA GLY A 47 7.61 3.62 -4.46
C GLY A 47 7.55 2.11 -4.73
N GLY A 48 7.47 1.73 -6.01
CA GLY A 48 7.28 0.34 -6.44
C GLY A 48 5.83 -0.11 -6.37
N SER A 49 5.54 -1.37 -6.72
CA SER A 49 4.17 -1.89 -6.73
C SER A 49 3.54 -1.83 -5.33
N SER A 50 2.63 -0.88 -5.16
CA SER A 50 1.96 -0.57 -3.89
C SER A 50 0.46 -0.84 -3.99
N SER A 51 -0.14 -1.25 -2.88
CA SER A 51 -1.57 -1.47 -2.75
C SER A 51 -2.12 -0.72 -1.54
N LEU A 52 -3.40 -0.36 -1.62
CA LEU A 52 -4.16 0.27 -0.56
C LEU A 52 -5.34 -0.64 -0.21
N THR A 53 -5.65 -0.77 1.08
CA THR A 53 -6.83 -1.47 1.56
C THR A 53 -7.40 -0.82 2.81
N PHE A 54 -8.69 -0.96 3.03
CA PHE A 54 -9.37 -0.67 4.30
C PHE A 54 -10.68 -1.44 4.39
N ASP A 55 -11.14 -1.63 5.62
CA ASP A 55 -12.45 -2.19 5.93
C ASP A 55 -13.42 -1.04 6.25
N PHE A 56 -14.67 -1.22 5.86
CA PHE A 56 -15.74 -0.29 6.22
C PHE A 56 -16.98 -1.03 6.72
N ALA A 57 -17.76 -0.33 7.51
CA ALA A 57 -19.15 -0.66 7.80
C ALA A 57 -19.99 0.61 7.73
N PHE A 58 -21.24 0.47 7.31
CA PHE A 58 -22.16 1.57 7.09
C PHE A 58 -23.58 1.10 7.41
N SER A 59 -24.37 1.96 8.02
CA SER A 59 -25.77 1.72 8.32
C SER A 59 -26.57 3.00 8.18
N THR A 60 -27.69 2.94 7.47
CA THR A 60 -28.60 4.07 7.33
C THR A 60 -30.05 3.66 7.49
N THR A 61 -30.86 4.49 8.14
CA THR A 61 -32.33 4.33 8.16
C THR A 61 -33.01 5.00 6.96
N ALA A 62 -32.25 5.63 6.06
CA ALA A 62 -32.78 6.14 4.81
C ALA A 62 -33.49 5.03 4.04
N THR A 63 -34.57 5.37 3.35
CA THR A 63 -35.40 4.40 2.60
C THR A 63 -35.46 4.68 1.11
N THR A 64 -34.96 5.84 0.71
CA THR A 64 -34.92 6.28 -0.68
C THR A 64 -33.51 6.72 -1.00
N PRO A 65 -32.95 6.30 -2.15
CA PRO A 65 -31.73 6.90 -2.66
C PRO A 65 -31.91 8.42 -2.72
N THR A 66 -31.04 9.14 -2.05
CA THR A 66 -31.07 10.62 -1.99
C THR A 66 -30.66 11.25 -3.33
N GLY A 67 -30.16 10.43 -4.27
CA GLY A 67 -29.86 10.86 -5.63
C GLY A 67 -28.63 11.77 -5.66
N ALA A 68 -28.72 12.92 -6.35
CA ALA A 68 -27.57 13.78 -6.64
C ALA A 68 -26.97 14.51 -5.41
N THR A 69 -27.56 14.39 -4.22
CA THR A 69 -27.12 15.14 -3.04
C THR A 69 -26.14 14.38 -2.14
N LEU A 70 -25.93 13.08 -2.39
CA LEU A 70 -25.08 12.20 -1.56
C LEU A 70 -25.46 12.26 -0.06
N ASP A 71 -26.69 12.63 0.27
CA ASP A 71 -27.16 12.65 1.66
C ASP A 71 -27.29 11.20 2.15
N ASP A 72 -27.02 10.94 3.42
CA ASP A 72 -27.00 9.59 3.99
C ASP A 72 -26.05 8.65 3.24
N SER A 73 -24.84 9.15 2.94
CA SER A 73 -23.82 8.38 2.24
C SER A 73 -22.46 8.45 2.93
N PHE A 74 -21.65 7.43 2.67
CA PHE A 74 -20.28 7.35 3.12
C PHE A 74 -19.35 7.15 1.93
N ALA A 75 -18.27 7.91 1.86
CA ALA A 75 -17.36 7.91 0.72
C ALA A 75 -15.90 7.94 1.16
N ALA A 76 -15.03 7.42 0.29
CA ALA A 76 -13.59 7.61 0.41
C ALA A 76 -12.95 8.02 -0.91
N GLU A 77 -11.98 8.92 -0.80
CA GLU A 77 -11.16 9.41 -1.90
C GLU A 77 -9.70 9.56 -1.45
N LEU A 78 -8.78 9.37 -2.38
CA LEU A 78 -7.35 9.64 -2.17
C LEU A 78 -6.95 10.81 -3.08
N THR A 79 -6.37 11.86 -2.49
CA THR A 79 -5.84 12.99 -3.25
C THR A 79 -4.32 13.05 -3.12
N THR A 80 -3.59 13.28 -4.22
CA THR A 80 -2.13 13.36 -4.20
C THR A 80 -1.61 14.80 -4.25
N SER A 81 -0.32 14.95 -3.97
CA SER A 81 0.41 16.21 -4.02
C SER A 81 1.85 15.92 -4.49
N PRO A 82 2.38 16.71 -5.43
CA PRO A 82 1.90 18.03 -5.86
C PRO A 82 0.84 18.03 -6.98
N ASP A 83 0.60 16.89 -7.63
CA ASP A 83 -0.14 16.85 -8.90
C ASP A 83 -1.66 16.95 -8.75
N THR A 84 -2.17 16.88 -7.51
CA THR A 84 -3.59 17.01 -7.17
C THR A 84 -4.47 15.97 -7.86
N ASP A 85 -3.89 14.81 -8.16
CA ASP A 85 -4.64 13.68 -8.69
C ASP A 85 -5.65 13.19 -7.65
N VAL A 86 -6.81 12.78 -8.12
CA VAL A 86 -7.93 12.27 -7.32
C VAL A 86 -8.23 10.84 -7.77
N LEU A 87 -8.26 9.95 -6.78
CA LEU A 87 -8.67 8.56 -6.92
C LEU A 87 -9.96 8.40 -6.11
N ASP A 88 -11.08 8.22 -6.79
CA ASP A 88 -12.42 8.08 -6.21
C ASP A 88 -12.68 6.62 -5.83
N LEU A 89 -12.31 6.27 -4.61
CA LEU A 89 -12.21 4.86 -4.22
C LEU A 89 -13.58 4.18 -4.14
N PHE A 90 -14.55 4.79 -3.46
CA PHE A 90 -15.91 4.27 -3.40
C PHE A 90 -16.91 5.28 -2.81
N VAL A 91 -18.20 4.98 -3.01
CA VAL A 91 -19.31 5.52 -2.24
C VAL A 91 -20.27 4.41 -1.83
N VAL A 92 -20.91 4.55 -0.67
CA VAL A 92 -22.01 3.69 -0.23
C VAL A 92 -23.17 4.56 0.26
N ASP A 93 -24.38 4.18 -0.11
CA ASP A 93 -25.64 4.76 0.35
C ASP A 93 -26.67 3.64 0.59
N VAL A 94 -27.95 4.00 0.75
CA VAL A 94 -29.06 3.03 0.87
C VAL A 94 -29.22 2.09 -0.35
N SER A 95 -28.73 2.50 -1.52
CA SER A 95 -28.81 1.72 -2.77
C SER A 95 -27.75 0.64 -2.83
N GLY A 96 -26.62 0.83 -2.14
CA GLY A 96 -25.53 -0.12 -2.07
C GLY A 96 -24.16 0.53 -2.20
N VAL A 97 -23.17 -0.35 -2.38
CA VAL A 97 -21.76 0.02 -2.52
C VAL A 97 -21.43 0.18 -3.98
N VAL A 98 -20.83 1.32 -4.34
CA VAL A 98 -20.31 1.60 -5.68
C VAL A 98 -18.79 1.80 -5.55
N PRO A 99 -17.98 0.76 -5.82
CA PRO A 99 -16.54 0.93 -6.00
C PRO A 99 -16.28 1.71 -7.29
N ASP A 100 -15.24 2.55 -7.29
CA ASP A 100 -14.85 3.38 -8.45
C ASP A 100 -16.04 4.13 -9.10
N PRO A 101 -16.63 5.12 -8.41
CA PRO A 101 -17.86 5.77 -8.86
C PRO A 101 -17.76 6.47 -10.22
N LEU A 102 -16.55 6.80 -10.68
CA LEU A 102 -16.26 7.43 -11.96
C LEU A 102 -15.66 6.47 -12.99
N ASP A 103 -15.74 5.14 -12.80
CA ASP A 103 -15.24 4.14 -13.75
C ASP A 103 -15.70 4.43 -15.19
N GLY A 104 -14.71 4.63 -16.07
CA GLY A 104 -14.90 4.92 -17.48
C GLY A 104 -15.33 6.35 -17.80
N LEU A 105 -15.46 7.22 -16.79
CA LEU A 105 -15.79 8.64 -16.91
C LEU A 105 -14.62 9.57 -16.58
N GLU A 106 -13.48 9.07 -16.14
CA GLU A 106 -12.31 9.83 -15.68
C GLU A 106 -11.79 10.76 -16.78
N SER A 107 -11.91 10.35 -18.05
CA SER A 107 -11.55 11.18 -19.21
C SER A 107 -12.35 12.51 -19.31
N PHE A 108 -13.50 12.61 -18.62
CA PHE A 108 -14.31 13.82 -18.54
C PHE A 108 -13.97 14.70 -17.34
N PHE A 109 -13.16 14.22 -16.39
CA PHE A 109 -12.81 14.91 -15.15
C PHE A 109 -11.30 15.13 -15.04
N PRO A 110 -10.80 16.36 -15.29
CA PRO A 110 -9.39 16.66 -15.15
C PRO A 110 -8.88 16.33 -13.74
N GLY A 111 -7.76 15.60 -13.67
CA GLY A 111 -7.13 15.21 -12.40
C GLY A 111 -7.72 13.94 -11.76
N VAL A 112 -8.75 13.31 -12.35
CA VAL A 112 -9.19 11.98 -11.90
C VAL A 112 -8.35 10.92 -12.58
N VAL A 113 -7.80 10.00 -11.80
CA VAL A 113 -6.93 8.93 -12.29
C VAL A 113 -7.73 7.64 -12.39
N PRO A 114 -7.74 6.97 -13.56
CA PRO A 114 -8.35 5.64 -13.70
C PRO A 114 -7.72 4.64 -12.73
N ILE A 115 -8.55 3.95 -11.99
CA ILE A 115 -8.15 2.92 -11.03
C ILE A 115 -8.94 1.64 -11.27
N ASP A 116 -8.63 0.59 -10.51
CA ASP A 116 -9.42 -0.62 -10.48
C ASP A 116 -9.58 -0.99 -9.00
N VAL A 117 -10.81 -0.87 -8.52
CA VAL A 117 -11.16 -1.05 -7.11
C VAL A 117 -11.91 -2.37 -6.93
N ASP A 118 -11.32 -3.26 -6.13
CA ASP A 118 -11.96 -4.50 -5.73
C ASP A 118 -12.72 -4.32 -4.42
N PHE A 119 -13.92 -4.90 -4.37
CA PHE A 119 -14.81 -4.88 -3.22
C PHE A 119 -15.11 -6.30 -2.74
N ASP A 120 -14.68 -6.62 -1.52
CA ASP A 120 -15.00 -7.89 -0.86
C ASP A 120 -16.09 -7.68 0.20
N PRO A 121 -17.36 -8.08 -0.08
CA PRO A 121 -18.47 -7.94 0.86
C PRO A 121 -18.44 -8.97 2.00
N ALA A 122 -17.52 -9.94 2.00
CA ALA A 122 -17.43 -10.94 3.05
C ALA A 122 -16.77 -10.40 4.33
N VAL A 123 -16.12 -9.25 4.25
CA VAL A 123 -15.46 -8.58 5.39
C VAL A 123 -16.48 -7.73 6.16
N SER A 124 -16.35 -7.74 7.48
CA SER A 124 -17.14 -6.90 8.39
C SER A 124 -16.29 -6.42 9.54
N ILE A 125 -16.59 -5.23 10.06
CA ILE A 125 -15.94 -4.68 11.25
C ILE A 125 -16.63 -5.27 12.48
N ALA A 126 -15.89 -6.04 13.27
CA ALA A 126 -16.42 -6.64 14.48
C ALA A 126 -16.77 -5.56 15.51
N GLY A 127 -17.97 -5.65 16.10
CA GLY A 127 -18.42 -4.69 17.13
C GLY A 127 -19.22 -3.51 16.59
N PHE A 128 -19.16 -3.23 15.28
CA PHE A 128 -19.99 -2.19 14.66
C PHE A 128 -21.48 -2.40 14.95
N GLN A 129 -22.14 -1.36 15.45
CA GLN A 129 -23.56 -1.37 15.76
C GLN A 129 -24.30 -0.51 14.73
N GLY A 130 -24.94 -1.17 13.77
CA GLY A 130 -25.84 -0.50 12.83
C GLY A 130 -27.08 0.10 13.52
N LYS A 131 -27.81 0.92 12.78
CA LYS A 131 -29.06 1.54 13.24
C LYS A 131 -30.20 0.54 13.22
N ALA A 132 -31.05 0.59 14.25
CA ALA A 132 -32.18 -0.32 14.34
C ALA A 132 -33.17 -0.10 13.18
N GLY A 133 -33.41 -1.14 12.38
CA GLY A 133 -34.27 -1.05 11.19
C GLY A 133 -33.61 -0.37 9.98
N GLY A 134 -32.30 -0.08 10.07
CA GLY A 134 -31.50 0.43 8.95
C GLY A 134 -31.10 -0.66 7.96
N THR A 135 -30.58 -0.20 6.83
CA THR A 135 -29.90 -1.03 5.83
C THR A 135 -28.40 -0.98 6.11
N ASP A 136 -27.77 -2.15 6.21
CA ASP A 136 -26.37 -2.29 6.54
C ASP A 136 -25.55 -2.72 5.33
N PHE A 137 -24.38 -2.11 5.16
CA PHE A 137 -23.36 -2.50 4.19
C PHE A 137 -22.00 -2.60 4.87
N SER A 138 -21.21 -3.61 4.51
CA SER A 138 -19.83 -3.73 4.97
C SER A 138 -18.98 -4.39 3.91
N GLY A 139 -17.68 -4.22 4.03
CA GLY A 139 -16.72 -4.97 3.24
C GLY A 139 -15.33 -4.37 3.30
N ARG A 140 -14.47 -4.91 2.44
CA ARG A 140 -13.11 -4.43 2.24
C ARG A 140 -12.98 -3.82 0.87
N ILE A 141 -12.41 -2.62 0.83
CA ILE A 141 -11.96 -1.98 -0.41
C ILE A 141 -10.48 -2.29 -0.58
N SER A 142 -10.08 -2.65 -1.79
CA SER A 142 -8.67 -2.82 -2.12
C SER A 142 -8.37 -2.38 -3.56
N LEU A 143 -7.18 -1.84 -3.77
CA LEU A 143 -6.69 -1.50 -5.11
C LEU A 143 -5.17 -1.61 -5.19
N THR A 144 -4.69 -1.81 -6.41
CA THR A 144 -3.28 -1.57 -6.74
C THR A 144 -3.14 -0.11 -7.15
N LEU A 145 -2.23 0.61 -6.53
CA LEU A 145 -2.04 2.03 -6.83
C LEU A 145 -1.38 2.20 -8.21
N PRO A 146 -1.86 3.15 -9.03
CA PRO A 146 -1.29 3.43 -10.34
C PRO A 146 0.15 3.93 -10.22
N ASN A 147 0.97 3.71 -11.25
CA ASN A 147 2.40 4.05 -11.19
C ASN A 147 2.65 5.56 -11.09
N GLU A 148 1.70 6.32 -11.62
CA GLU A 148 1.67 7.78 -11.71
C GLU A 148 1.72 8.44 -10.33
N VAL A 149 1.10 7.82 -9.32
CA VAL A 149 0.99 8.38 -7.96
C VAL A 149 2.06 7.84 -6.99
N LEU A 150 2.93 6.93 -7.44
CA LEU A 150 3.91 6.29 -6.56
C LEU A 150 5.01 7.27 -6.12
N GLY A 151 5.31 7.28 -4.82
CA GLY A 151 6.31 8.18 -4.25
C GLY A 151 5.77 9.57 -3.90
N GLU A 152 4.52 9.87 -4.26
CA GLU A 152 3.88 11.14 -3.95
C GLU A 152 3.40 11.22 -2.50
N SER A 153 3.17 12.44 -2.03
CA SER A 153 2.41 12.65 -0.80
C SER A 153 0.93 12.49 -1.14
N ALA A 154 0.19 11.70 -0.37
CA ALA A 154 -1.23 11.48 -0.56
C ALA A 154 -2.00 11.71 0.73
N THR A 155 -3.26 12.11 0.60
CA THR A 155 -4.20 12.26 1.70
C THR A 155 -5.42 11.40 1.41
N ILE A 156 -5.65 10.40 2.25
CA ILE A 156 -6.90 9.63 2.25
C ILE A 156 -7.93 10.43 3.03
N THR A 157 -9.13 10.57 2.47
CA THR A 157 -10.27 11.24 3.09
C THR A 157 -11.44 10.28 3.13
N PHE A 158 -11.95 10.03 4.34
CA PHE A 158 -13.21 9.35 4.58
C PHE A 158 -14.24 10.38 5.02
N ARG A 159 -15.45 10.30 4.47
CA ARG A 159 -16.50 11.28 4.74
C ARG A 159 -17.84 10.61 4.91
N LEU A 160 -18.49 10.88 6.05
CA LEU A 160 -19.90 10.63 6.22
C LEU A 160 -20.68 11.91 5.93
N LEU A 161 -21.62 11.82 5.00
CA LEU A 161 -22.56 12.87 4.64
C LEU A 161 -23.92 12.49 5.22
N ASP A 162 -24.30 13.16 6.30
CA ASP A 162 -25.58 12.98 6.99
C ASP A 162 -26.23 14.37 7.12
N ASN A 163 -27.08 14.70 6.16
CA ASN A 163 -27.71 16.02 6.03
C ASN A 163 -29.24 15.96 6.17
N ASP A 164 -29.84 14.78 6.32
CA ASP A 164 -31.29 14.63 6.45
C ASP A 164 -31.68 14.42 7.92
N VAL A 165 -32.41 15.38 8.48
CA VAL A 165 -32.95 15.34 9.84
C VAL A 165 -33.96 14.20 10.08
N GLY A 166 -34.42 13.53 9.02
CA GLY A 166 -35.37 12.42 9.09
C GLY A 166 -34.76 11.02 9.18
N PHE A 167 -33.46 10.89 8.92
CA PHE A 167 -32.78 9.60 8.91
C PHE A 167 -31.56 9.63 9.82
N GLU A 168 -31.11 8.45 10.24
CA GLU A 168 -29.90 8.29 11.01
C GLU A 168 -28.91 7.45 10.20
N THR A 169 -27.69 7.96 10.08
CA THR A 169 -26.64 7.28 9.34
C THR A 169 -25.37 7.20 10.19
N VAL A 170 -24.72 6.03 10.17
CA VAL A 170 -23.44 5.80 10.84
C VAL A 170 -22.50 5.02 9.95
N ALA A 171 -21.21 5.26 10.10
CA ALA A 171 -20.17 4.56 9.37
C ALA A 171 -18.99 4.23 10.26
N ALA A 172 -18.16 3.29 9.83
CA ALA A 172 -16.93 2.92 10.49
C ALA A 172 -15.84 2.57 9.50
N ILE A 173 -14.58 2.83 9.87
CA ILE A 173 -13.38 2.43 9.14
C ILE A 173 -12.44 1.66 10.07
N ASP A 174 -11.85 0.61 9.54
CA ASP A 174 -10.79 -0.15 10.21
C ASP A 174 -9.76 -0.68 9.20
N ASN A 175 -8.64 -1.20 9.71
CA ASN A 175 -7.60 -1.91 8.95
C ASN A 175 -7.09 -1.16 7.71
N PHE A 176 -7.05 0.18 7.77
CA PHE A 176 -6.46 0.96 6.68
C PHE A 176 -4.97 0.62 6.57
N ALA A 177 -4.55 0.17 5.40
CA ALA A 177 -3.16 -0.18 5.14
C ALA A 177 -2.74 0.23 3.73
N VAL A 178 -1.57 0.85 3.64
CA VAL A 178 -0.83 0.98 2.39
C VAL A 178 0.39 0.07 2.47
N SER A 179 0.48 -0.87 1.54
CA SER A 179 1.55 -1.87 1.50
C SER A 179 2.33 -1.75 0.19
N SER A 180 3.59 -2.17 0.21
CA SER A 180 4.43 -2.18 -0.99
C SER A 180 5.17 -3.49 -1.08
N SER A 181 5.09 -4.11 -2.24
CA SER A 181 5.85 -5.30 -2.61
C SER A 181 7.24 -4.91 -3.11
N ASN A 182 7.93 -4.01 -2.40
CA ASN A 182 9.37 -3.89 -2.56
C ASN A 182 10.00 -5.20 -2.09
N SER A 183 10.11 -6.17 -3.01
CA SER A 183 11.21 -7.12 -2.94
C SER A 183 12.44 -6.22 -2.89
N THR A 184 13.10 -6.17 -1.73
CA THR A 184 14.50 -5.80 -1.73
C THR A 184 15.13 -6.81 -2.68
N ILE A 185 15.36 -6.44 -3.95
CA ILE A 185 16.42 -7.09 -4.71
C ILE A 185 17.60 -6.86 -3.78
N PRO A 186 18.15 -7.91 -3.13
CA PRO A 186 19.34 -7.70 -2.34
C PRO A 186 20.29 -7.01 -3.31
N GLU A 187 20.77 -5.81 -2.95
CA GLU A 187 21.92 -5.27 -3.65
C GLU A 187 22.90 -6.43 -3.80
N PRO A 188 23.48 -6.67 -4.98
CA PRO A 188 24.54 -7.66 -5.10
C PRO A 188 25.77 -7.12 -4.34
N ALA A 189 25.68 -7.05 -3.01
CA ALA A 189 26.80 -7.17 -2.12
C ALA A 189 27.41 -8.53 -2.47
N SER A 190 28.48 -8.52 -3.28
CA SER A 190 29.31 -9.66 -3.65
C SER A 190 29.25 -10.20 -5.10
N LEU A 191 29.07 -9.38 -6.14
CA LEU A 191 29.69 -9.73 -7.45
C LEU A 191 31.17 -9.30 -7.53
N ALA A 192 31.62 -8.40 -6.66
CA ALA A 192 33.02 -7.98 -6.59
C ALA A 192 33.97 -8.97 -5.86
N VAL A 193 33.44 -9.97 -5.14
CA VAL A 193 34.27 -10.90 -4.34
C VAL A 193 34.75 -12.11 -5.13
N TRP A 194 34.10 -12.46 -6.26
CA TRP A 194 34.53 -13.62 -7.05
C TRP A 194 35.61 -13.31 -8.10
N ILE A 195 35.88 -12.04 -8.42
CA ILE A 195 36.97 -11.67 -9.34
C ILE A 195 38.33 -11.62 -8.64
N VAL A 196 38.38 -11.44 -7.31
CA VAL A 196 39.66 -11.35 -6.58
C VAL A 196 40.30 -12.72 -6.31
N MET A 197 39.56 -13.84 -6.43
CA MET A 197 40.08 -15.19 -6.13
C MET A 197 40.64 -15.94 -7.35
N ALA A 198 40.55 -15.39 -8.57
CA ALA A 198 41.12 -16.02 -9.78
C ALA A 198 42.46 -15.42 -10.24
N GLY A 199 42.92 -14.31 -9.63
CA GLY A 199 44.11 -13.56 -10.06
C GLY A 199 45.42 -13.89 -9.34
N GLY A 200 45.45 -14.89 -8.46
CA GLY A 200 46.52 -15.11 -7.50
C GLY A 200 47.39 -16.35 -7.72
N CYS A 201 47.69 -16.76 -8.96
CA CYS A 201 48.62 -17.86 -9.20
C CYS A 201 49.43 -17.69 -10.50
N MET A 202 50.09 -16.56 -10.69
CA MET A 202 51.28 -16.52 -11.56
C MET A 202 52.32 -15.54 -11.03
N SER A 203 53.58 -15.99 -11.09
CA SER A 203 54.82 -15.22 -10.98
C SER A 203 55.41 -15.08 -9.57
N MET A 204 56.36 -15.94 -9.22
CA MET A 204 57.81 -15.61 -9.35
C MET A 204 58.67 -16.68 -8.65
N ARG A 205 59.50 -17.39 -9.41
CA ARG A 205 60.86 -17.72 -8.95
C ARG A 205 61.79 -18.01 -10.13
N ARG A 206 62.66 -17.04 -10.42
CA ARG A 206 63.82 -17.21 -11.30
C ARG A 206 65.06 -16.60 -10.63
N LYS A 207 66.19 -17.32 -10.79
CA LYS A 207 67.61 -16.93 -10.66
C LYS A 207 68.20 -16.99 -9.24
N ARG A 208 69.44 -17.47 -8.98
CA ARG A 208 70.68 -17.61 -9.78
C ARG A 208 71.63 -18.61 -9.05
N ALA A 209 72.29 -19.54 -9.75
CA ALA A 209 73.72 -19.55 -10.15
C ALA A 209 74.77 -19.92 -9.06
N GLY A 210 75.58 -20.96 -9.32
CA GLY A 210 76.79 -21.34 -8.58
C GLY A 210 77.51 -22.51 -9.30
N VAL A 211 78.84 -22.46 -9.40
CA VAL A 211 79.72 -23.08 -10.42
C VAL A 211 80.59 -24.22 -9.84
N SER A 212 80.66 -25.38 -10.55
CA SER A 212 81.74 -26.42 -10.77
C SER A 212 82.59 -27.01 -9.60
N PRO A 213 83.43 -28.08 -9.77
CA PRO A 213 83.62 -29.09 -10.84
C PRO A 213 83.82 -30.58 -10.37
N SER A 214 84.05 -31.49 -11.34
CA SER A 214 84.68 -32.85 -11.27
C SER A 214 83.86 -34.00 -10.66
N SER A 215 83.84 -35.25 -11.14
CA SER A 215 84.60 -36.09 -12.09
C SER A 215 83.76 -37.38 -12.31
N VAL A 216 83.65 -38.03 -13.47
CA VAL A 216 84.41 -39.24 -13.89
C VAL A 216 83.70 -39.81 -15.16
N LEU A 217 84.49 -40.21 -16.17
CA LEU A 217 84.16 -40.96 -17.42
C LEU A 217 84.15 -42.50 -17.17
N PRO A 218 83.95 -43.46 -18.14
CA PRO A 218 83.51 -43.43 -19.55
C PRO A 218 82.53 -44.58 -19.97
N CYS A 219 82.37 -44.75 -21.31
CA CYS A 219 81.94 -45.94 -22.10
C CYS A 219 80.42 -46.07 -22.32
N GLU A 220 79.85 -46.48 -23.45
CA GLU A 220 80.23 -47.08 -24.75
C GLU A 220 78.97 -46.86 -25.64
N GLY A 221 78.99 -46.56 -26.94
CA GLY A 221 79.31 -47.48 -28.03
C GLY A 221 78.06 -47.95 -28.81
N SER A 222 78.03 -47.71 -30.13
CA SER A 222 77.17 -48.36 -31.17
C SER A 222 75.72 -47.86 -31.32
N GLY A 223 75.14 -47.60 -32.50
CA GLY A 223 75.58 -47.76 -33.89
C GLY A 223 74.50 -47.30 -34.89
N LYS A 224 74.98 -46.96 -36.10
CA LYS A 224 74.39 -46.94 -37.47
C LYS A 224 72.97 -47.58 -37.63
N ALA A 225 72.12 -47.20 -38.57
CA ALA A 225 72.16 -46.36 -39.78
C ALA A 225 70.73 -45.92 -40.12
#